data_AF-A0AAD2GLD9-F1
#
_entry.id   AF-A0AAD2GLD9-F1
#
_cell.length_a   1.000
_cell.length_b   1.000
_cell.length_c   1.000
_cell.angle_alpha   90.00
_cell.angle_beta   90.00
_cell.angle_gamma   90.00
#
_symmetry.space_group_name_H-M   'P 1'
#
loop_
_entity.id
_entity.type
_entity.pdbx_description
1 polymer ?
#
loop_
_entity_poly.entity_id
_entity_poly.type
_entity_poly.pdbx_seq_one_letter_code
_entity_poly.pdbx_strand_id
1 'polypeptide(L)'
;MDDTQLQALANELAKNLKTPEDLSQFDRLLKKISVEAALNAELTHHLGHEKNQTKSGTNFRNGYSTKTVTTTDGPMELRTPPDRDGSFEPQLVKKNQTRITGMDNQILALYARGMTTREITSAFKEMYDADVSPTLISKVTDAVKEQVSEWQNRPLDALYPIVYLDCIVVKVRHSGSVINKAVFLALGINTDGQKELLDMWLAENEGAKFWLNVLTELKNRGLNDILIAFVDGLKGFPEAINAVYPIKPDTLILGGISTSIWI
;
A
#
# COMPACT_ATOMS: atom_id res chain seq x y z
N MET A 1 4.72 26.22 -7.25
CA MET A 1 4.54 27.36 -6.32
C MET A 1 5.91 27.62 -5.74
N ASP A 2 6.39 28.86 -5.78
CA ASP A 2 7.75 29.19 -5.34
C ASP A 2 7.79 29.21 -3.80
N ASP A 3 8.79 28.60 -3.16
CA ASP A 3 8.85 28.43 -1.69
C ASP A 3 8.76 29.77 -0.94
N THR A 4 9.28 30.82 -1.56
CA THR A 4 9.23 32.21 -1.11
C THR A 4 7.81 32.77 -1.02
N GLN A 5 6.94 32.44 -1.98
CA GLN A 5 5.54 32.86 -1.98
C GLN A 5 4.73 32.10 -0.92
N LEU A 6 5.07 30.82 -0.73
CA LEU A 6 4.49 29.94 0.29
C LEU A 6 4.78 30.46 1.70
N GLN A 7 6.01 30.87 1.97
CA GLN A 7 6.43 31.47 3.24
C GLN A 7 5.79 32.84 3.49
N ALA A 8 5.66 33.68 2.47
CA ALA A 8 5.00 34.98 2.62
C ALA A 8 3.51 34.84 2.99
N LEU A 9 2.81 33.93 2.31
CA LEU A 9 1.40 33.62 2.60
C LEU A 9 1.24 33.01 4.01
N ALA A 10 2.11 32.06 4.37
CA ALA A 10 2.10 31.45 5.70
C ALA A 10 2.35 32.47 6.82
N ASN A 11 3.30 33.39 6.63
CA ASN A 11 3.61 34.45 7.60
C ASN A 11 2.47 35.46 7.76
N GLU A 12 1.72 35.75 6.69
CA GLU A 12 0.57 36.64 6.78
C GLU A 12 -0.60 35.99 7.54
N LEU A 13 -0.85 34.71 7.27
CA LEU A 13 -1.92 33.94 7.91
C LEU A 13 -1.61 33.60 9.38
N ALA A 14 -0.33 33.40 9.72
CA ALA A 14 0.12 33.13 11.09
C ALA A 14 -0.11 34.31 12.06
N LYS A 15 -0.26 35.54 11.57
CA LYS A 15 -0.49 36.73 12.42
C LYS A 15 -1.77 36.66 13.25
N ASN A 16 -2.75 35.89 12.79
CA ASN A 16 -4.06 35.75 13.43
C ASN A 16 -4.19 34.46 14.27
N LEU A 17 -3.18 33.58 14.25
CA LEU A 17 -3.18 32.33 15.01
C LEU A 17 -2.56 32.57 16.38
N LYS A 18 -3.37 32.53 17.45
CA LYS A 18 -2.91 32.81 18.82
C LYS A 18 -2.92 31.58 19.72
N THR A 19 -3.72 30.57 19.36
CA THR A 19 -3.91 29.35 20.14
C THR A 19 -3.75 28.09 19.27
N PRO A 20 -3.50 26.91 19.88
CA PRO A 20 -3.53 25.63 19.17
C PRO A 20 -4.88 25.34 18.50
N GLU A 21 -5.97 25.86 19.06
CA GLU A 21 -7.33 25.75 18.51
C GLU A 21 -7.48 26.55 17.21
N ASP A 22 -6.86 27.74 17.13
CA ASP A 22 -6.89 28.56 15.92
C ASP A 22 -6.14 27.86 14.78
N LEU A 23 -5.02 27.19 15.10
CA LEU A 23 -4.24 26.41 14.13
C LEU A 23 -5.05 25.24 13.57
N SER A 24 -5.76 24.50 14.42
CA SER A 24 -6.58 23.35 13.99
C SER A 24 -7.78 23.78 13.13
N GLN A 25 -8.44 24.89 13.50
CA GLN A 25 -9.52 25.47 12.70
C GLN A 25 -9.03 25.96 11.34
N PHE A 26 -7.85 26.57 11.30
CA PHE A 26 -7.23 27.05 10.08
C PHE A 26 -6.87 25.90 9.14
N ASP A 27 -6.26 24.83 9.65
CA ASP A 27 -5.94 23.63 8.86
C ASP A 27 -7.21 23.00 8.27
N ARG A 28 -8.28 22.89 9.07
CA ARG A 28 -9.60 22.44 8.58
C ARG A 28 -10.14 23.32 7.44
N LEU A 29 -10.01 24.64 7.57
CA LEU A 29 -10.47 25.59 6.55
C LEU A 29 -9.64 25.47 5.26
N LEU A 30 -8.32 25.39 5.37
CA LEU A 30 -7.43 25.21 4.21
C LEU A 30 -7.72 23.90 3.47
N LYS A 31 -7.87 22.79 4.21
CA LYS A 31 -8.25 21.49 3.66
C LYS A 31 -9.57 21.59 2.91
N LYS A 32 -10.60 22.21 3.52
CA LYS A 32 -11.90 22.43 2.90
C LYS A 32 -11.79 23.22 1.59
N ILE A 33 -11.15 24.39 1.62
CA ILE A 33 -11.01 25.26 0.44
C ILE A 33 -10.24 24.54 -0.68
N SER A 34 -9.17 23.83 -0.33
CA SER A 34 -8.34 23.10 -1.30
C SER A 34 -9.12 21.98 -1.98
N VAL A 35 -9.88 21.20 -1.21
CA VAL A 35 -10.72 20.12 -1.74
C VAL A 35 -11.85 20.68 -2.61
N GLU A 36 -12.54 21.74 -2.18
CA GLU A 36 -13.59 22.38 -2.98
C GLU A 36 -13.04 23.00 -4.28
N ALA A 37 -11.86 23.62 -4.24
CA ALA A 37 -11.22 24.18 -5.42
C ALA A 37 -10.84 23.08 -6.43
N ALA A 38 -10.26 21.98 -5.95
CA ALA A 38 -9.91 20.84 -6.80
C ALA A 38 -11.16 20.21 -7.45
N LEU A 39 -12.25 20.03 -6.71
CA LEU A 39 -13.52 19.53 -7.27
C LEU A 39 -14.10 20.48 -8.33
N ASN A 40 -13.95 21.80 -8.16
CA ASN A 40 -14.37 22.75 -9.18
C ASN A 40 -13.49 22.69 -10.44
N ALA A 41 -12.20 22.42 -10.29
CA ALA A 41 -11.27 22.24 -11.40
C ALA A 41 -11.55 20.94 -12.16
N GLU A 42 -11.80 19.82 -11.46
CA GLU A 42 -12.25 18.57 -12.07
C GLU A 42 -13.53 18.78 -12.89
N LEU A 43 -14.50 19.54 -12.36
CA LEU A 43 -15.72 19.85 -13.10
C LEU A 43 -15.48 20.78 -14.30
N THR A 44 -14.59 21.75 -14.20
CA THR A 44 -14.15 22.57 -15.36
C THR A 44 -13.58 21.67 -16.44
N HIS A 45 -12.72 20.74 -16.07
CA HIS A 45 -12.10 19.79 -16.99
C HIS A 45 -13.15 18.86 -17.64
N HIS A 46 -14.08 18.31 -16.85
CA HIS A 46 -15.19 17.47 -17.34
C HIS A 46 -16.10 18.20 -18.34
N LEU A 47 -16.43 19.45 -18.06
CA LEU A 47 -17.32 20.25 -18.90
C LEU A 47 -16.60 20.94 -20.07
N GLY A 48 -15.27 21.05 -20.02
CA GLY A 48 -14.45 21.70 -21.04
C GLY A 48 -14.53 23.23 -21.07
N HIS A 49 -15.04 23.87 -20.01
CA HIS A 49 -15.13 25.33 -19.94
C HIS A 49 -15.18 25.85 -18.49
N GLU A 50 -14.84 27.13 -18.32
CA GLU A 50 -14.90 27.82 -17.03
C GLU A 50 -16.32 28.25 -16.64
N LYS A 51 -16.49 28.61 -15.36
CA LYS A 51 -17.74 29.18 -14.86
C LYS A 51 -18.06 30.48 -15.61
N ASN A 52 -19.30 30.61 -16.09
CA ASN A 52 -19.82 31.78 -16.83
C ASN A 52 -19.19 32.04 -18.21
N GLN A 53 -18.45 31.09 -18.81
CA GLN A 53 -18.06 31.18 -20.21
C GLN A 53 -19.19 30.76 -21.16
N THR A 54 -19.32 31.48 -22.29
CA THR A 54 -20.22 31.14 -23.39
C THR A 54 -19.74 29.89 -24.12
N LYS A 55 -20.66 28.97 -24.43
CA LYS A 55 -20.31 27.64 -24.94
C LYS A 55 -21.42 26.97 -25.77
N SER A 56 -21.02 25.93 -26.49
CA SER A 56 -21.87 25.01 -27.25
C SER A 56 -21.85 23.63 -26.57
N GLY A 57 -22.91 23.28 -25.84
CA GLY A 57 -23.05 21.98 -25.16
C GLY A 57 -24.33 21.88 -24.34
N THR A 58 -24.81 20.67 -24.05
CA THR A 58 -26.08 20.43 -23.34
C THR A 58 -25.94 20.28 -21.82
N ASN A 59 -24.74 19.91 -21.34
CA ASN A 59 -24.48 19.73 -19.91
C ASN A 59 -24.03 21.05 -19.27
N PHE A 60 -24.40 21.32 -18.02
CA PHE A 60 -24.09 22.57 -17.32
C PHE A 60 -23.73 22.33 -15.86
N ARG A 61 -23.04 23.28 -15.23
CA ARG A 61 -22.89 23.31 -13.77
C ARG A 61 -24.28 23.51 -13.14
N ASN A 62 -24.62 22.73 -12.11
CA ASN A 62 -25.93 22.77 -11.46
C ASN A 62 -25.85 23.16 -9.98
N GLY A 63 -25.23 24.31 -9.71
CA GLY A 63 -25.08 24.81 -8.34
C GLY A 63 -24.07 24.01 -7.51
N TYR A 64 -24.41 23.75 -6.25
CA TYR A 64 -23.61 22.98 -5.31
C TYR A 64 -24.50 22.06 -4.48
N SER A 65 -23.99 20.88 -4.14
CA SER A 65 -24.56 19.97 -3.15
C SER A 65 -23.68 19.95 -1.91
N THR A 66 -24.29 19.80 -0.74
CA THR A 66 -23.56 19.67 0.53
C THR A 66 -23.31 18.21 0.84
N LYS A 67 -22.08 17.89 1.21
CA LYS A 67 -21.67 16.54 1.59
C LYS A 67 -20.75 16.62 2.81
N THR A 68 -21.15 15.96 3.90
CA THR A 68 -20.30 15.82 5.07
C THR A 68 -19.39 14.61 4.91
N VAL A 69 -18.09 14.82 4.99
CA VAL A 69 -17.07 13.77 4.97
C VAL A 69 -16.34 13.72 6.30
N THR A 70 -16.04 12.53 6.79
CA THR A 70 -15.19 12.37 7.97
C THR A 70 -13.72 12.52 7.55
N THR A 71 -12.99 13.42 8.19
CA THR A 71 -11.54 13.62 8.04
C THR A 71 -10.80 13.28 9.34
N THR A 72 -9.47 13.33 9.33
CA THR A 72 -8.64 13.15 10.53
C THR A 72 -9.00 14.11 11.65
N ASP A 73 -9.41 15.32 11.27
CA ASP A 73 -9.74 16.39 12.22
C ASP A 73 -11.23 16.40 12.51
N GLY A 74 -12.01 15.36 12.18
CA GLY A 74 -13.45 15.28 12.42
C GLY A 74 -14.32 15.56 11.18
N PRO A 75 -15.64 15.77 11.36
CA PRO A 75 -16.57 15.99 10.27
C PRO A 75 -16.29 17.31 9.54
N MET A 76 -16.11 17.23 8.22
CA MET A 76 -15.92 18.37 7.35
C MET A 76 -17.07 18.45 6.34
N GLU A 77 -17.81 19.55 6.35
CA GLU A 77 -18.84 19.82 5.33
C GLU A 77 -18.20 20.39 4.07
N LEU A 78 -18.37 19.68 2.95
CA LEU A 78 -17.91 20.07 1.63
C LEU A 78 -19.06 20.52 0.73
N ARG A 79 -18.81 21.53 -0.08
CA ARG A 79 -19.67 21.94 -1.20
C ARG A 79 -19.16 21.32 -2.50
N THR A 80 -19.80 20.26 -2.93
CA THR A 80 -19.44 19.54 -4.16
C THR A 80 -20.24 20.10 -5.34
N PRO A 81 -19.62 20.38 -6.49
CA PRO A 81 -20.33 20.92 -7.64
C PRO A 81 -20.87 19.77 -8.52
N PRO A 82 -22.19 19.62 -8.70
CA PRO A 82 -22.76 18.66 -9.63
C PRO A 82 -22.83 19.23 -11.05
N ASP A 83 -22.87 18.34 -12.05
CA ASP A 83 -23.30 18.64 -13.40
C ASP A 83 -24.82 18.41 -13.56
N ARG A 84 -25.42 18.98 -14.60
CA ARG A 84 -26.86 18.92 -14.85
C ARG A 84 -27.31 17.53 -15.29
N ASP A 85 -26.47 16.85 -16.05
CA ASP A 85 -26.77 15.52 -16.59
C ASP A 85 -26.39 14.39 -15.61
N GLY A 86 -25.75 14.72 -14.47
CA GLY A 86 -25.33 13.75 -13.45
C GLY A 86 -24.17 12.84 -13.87
N SER A 87 -23.54 13.13 -15.01
CA SER A 87 -22.45 12.37 -15.63
C SER A 87 -21.08 12.58 -14.99
N PHE A 88 -20.90 13.64 -14.20
CA PHE A 88 -19.62 13.97 -13.59
C PHE A 88 -19.27 12.99 -12.47
N GLU A 89 -18.13 12.30 -12.55
CA GLU A 89 -17.63 11.41 -11.49
C GLU A 89 -16.32 11.97 -10.89
N PRO A 90 -16.41 12.68 -9.75
CA PRO A 90 -15.24 13.29 -9.12
C PRO A 90 -14.25 12.23 -8.65
N GLN A 91 -12.96 12.49 -8.86
CA GLN A 91 -11.87 11.55 -8.54
C GLN A 91 -11.34 11.79 -7.14
N LEU A 92 -11.13 13.06 -6.75
CA LEU A 92 -10.63 13.42 -5.43
C LEU A 92 -11.56 12.97 -4.29
N VAL A 93 -12.87 13.19 -4.46
CA VAL A 93 -13.90 12.77 -3.50
C VAL A 93 -15.07 12.16 -4.26
N LYS A 94 -15.09 10.83 -4.36
CA LYS A 94 -16.08 10.07 -5.15
C LYS A 94 -17.53 10.31 -4.68
N LYS A 95 -18.48 10.08 -5.58
CA LYS A 95 -19.92 10.03 -5.22
C LYS A 95 -20.12 9.03 -4.06
N ASN A 96 -20.90 9.43 -3.06
CA ASN A 96 -21.17 8.65 -1.84
C ASN A 96 -19.97 8.34 -0.92
N GLN A 97 -18.74 8.78 -1.24
CA GLN A 97 -17.58 8.60 -0.36
C GLN A 97 -17.74 9.42 0.92
N THR A 98 -18.01 8.79 2.06
CA THR A 98 -18.24 9.50 3.33
C THR A 98 -16.96 9.87 4.07
N ARG A 99 -15.77 9.54 3.53
CA ARG A 99 -14.48 9.70 4.21
C ARG A 99 -13.35 10.08 3.26
N ILE A 100 -12.50 11.02 3.66
CA ILE A 100 -11.28 11.39 2.93
C ILE A 100 -10.11 10.82 3.73
N THR A 101 -9.51 9.71 3.28
CA THR A 101 -8.58 8.92 4.10
C THR A 101 -7.10 9.18 3.77
N GLY A 102 -6.36 9.64 4.79
CA GLY A 102 -4.97 9.24 5.04
C GLY A 102 -4.84 8.21 6.18
N MET A 103 -5.97 7.88 6.83
CA MET A 103 -6.06 6.97 7.97
C MET A 103 -5.82 5.51 7.60
N ASP A 104 -6.18 5.09 6.38
CA ASP A 104 -6.04 3.69 5.96
C ASP A 104 -4.57 3.27 5.96
N ASN A 105 -3.68 4.12 5.42
CA ASN A 105 -2.23 3.89 5.46
C ASN A 105 -1.68 3.87 6.89
N GLN A 106 -2.23 4.68 7.79
CA GLN A 106 -1.85 4.67 9.21
C GLN A 106 -2.33 3.38 9.91
N ILE A 107 -3.56 2.92 9.65
CA ILE A 107 -4.08 1.64 10.13
C ILE A 107 -3.17 0.50 9.66
N LEU A 108 -2.82 0.47 8.37
CA LEU A 108 -1.92 -0.54 7.79
C LEU A 108 -0.53 -0.47 8.40
N ALA A 109 0.02 0.72 8.61
CA ALA A 109 1.35 0.90 9.20
C ALA A 109 1.40 0.48 10.69
N LEU A 110 0.32 0.66 11.45
CA LEU A 110 0.21 0.18 12.84
C LEU A 110 0.00 -1.34 12.88
N TYR A 111 -0.82 -1.87 11.97
CA TYR A 111 -1.02 -3.32 11.82
C TYR A 111 0.28 -4.03 11.42
N ALA A 112 1.04 -3.48 10.47
CA ALA A 112 2.35 -3.99 10.04
C ALA A 112 3.40 -3.98 11.18
N ARG A 113 3.26 -3.09 12.17
CA ARG A 113 4.08 -3.08 13.38
C ARG A 113 3.64 -4.11 14.44
N GLY A 114 2.62 -4.91 14.14
CA GLY A 114 2.15 -5.98 15.01
C GLY A 114 1.10 -5.56 16.05
N MET A 115 0.54 -4.35 15.94
CA MET A 115 -0.55 -3.94 16.83
C MET A 115 -1.83 -4.71 16.54
N THR A 116 -2.52 -5.13 17.60
CA THR A 116 -3.84 -5.75 17.50
C THR A 116 -4.89 -4.73 17.07
N THR A 117 -5.99 -5.20 16.49
CA THR A 117 -7.10 -4.32 16.06
C THR A 117 -7.68 -3.48 17.20
N ARG A 118 -7.63 -3.99 18.45
CA ARG A 118 -8.04 -3.26 19.65
C ARG A 118 -7.04 -2.15 20.02
N GLU A 119 -5.74 -2.45 20.00
CA GLU A 119 -4.69 -1.45 20.25
C GLU A 119 -4.73 -0.33 19.21
N ILE A 120 -4.94 -0.68 17.93
CA ILE A 120 -5.11 0.31 16.87
C ILE A 120 -6.34 1.18 17.14
N THR A 121 -7.47 0.58 17.54
CA THR A 121 -8.68 1.34 17.91
C THR A 121 -8.39 2.35 19.04
N SER A 122 -7.72 1.90 20.10
CA SER A 122 -7.34 2.75 21.23
C SER A 122 -6.36 3.86 20.81
N ALA A 123 -5.36 3.55 19.98
CA ALA A 123 -4.40 4.54 19.48
C ALA A 123 -5.09 5.63 18.65
N PHE A 124 -6.05 5.26 17.80
CA PHE A 124 -6.83 6.23 17.04
C PHE A 124 -7.74 7.08 17.91
N LYS A 125 -8.31 6.50 18.98
CA LYS A 125 -9.09 7.25 19.96
C LYS A 125 -8.23 8.24 20.74
N GLU A 126 -7.02 7.86 21.12
CA GLU A 126 -6.11 8.72 21.89
C GLU A 126 -5.49 9.84 21.05
N MET A 127 -5.03 9.52 19.83
CA MET A 127 -4.33 10.49 18.97
C MET A 127 -5.27 11.45 18.23
N TYR A 128 -6.47 10.97 17.85
CA TYR A 128 -7.35 11.69 16.93
C TYR A 128 -8.79 11.85 17.44
N ASP A 129 -9.08 11.42 18.69
CA ASP A 129 -10.46 11.30 19.24
C ASP A 129 -11.45 10.59 18.29
N ALA A 130 -10.93 9.70 17.45
CA ALA A 130 -11.67 9.07 16.37
C ALA A 130 -12.21 7.70 16.82
N ASP A 131 -13.53 7.52 16.75
CA ASP A 131 -14.16 6.23 17.00
C ASP A 131 -14.05 5.32 15.76
N VAL A 132 -12.94 4.59 15.68
CA VAL A 132 -12.65 3.61 14.63
C VAL A 132 -13.12 2.23 15.11
N SER A 133 -14.05 1.59 14.40
CA SER A 133 -14.50 0.25 14.82
C SER A 133 -13.47 -0.83 14.47
N PRO A 134 -13.34 -1.91 15.27
CA PRO A 134 -12.49 -3.05 14.91
C PRO A 134 -12.85 -3.66 13.54
N THR A 135 -14.14 -3.68 13.20
CA THR A 135 -14.64 -4.15 11.90
C THR A 135 -14.09 -3.32 10.74
N LEU A 136 -13.96 -2.01 10.92
CA LEU A 136 -13.37 -1.13 9.92
C LEU A 136 -11.88 -1.41 9.75
N ILE A 137 -11.15 -1.60 10.85
CA ILE A 137 -9.72 -1.97 10.79
C ILE A 137 -9.56 -3.28 10.02
N SER A 138 -10.38 -4.29 10.32
CA SER A 138 -10.38 -5.56 9.58
C SER A 138 -10.64 -5.37 8.08
N LYS A 139 -11.63 -4.53 7.71
CA LYS A 139 -11.91 -4.24 6.29
C LYS A 139 -10.72 -3.56 5.59
N VAL A 140 -10.05 -2.61 6.25
CA VAL A 140 -8.86 -1.93 5.70
C VAL A 140 -7.71 -2.92 5.53
N THR A 141 -7.47 -3.79 6.52
CA THR A 141 -6.44 -4.83 6.41
C THR A 141 -6.78 -5.89 5.35
N ASP A 142 -8.05 -6.21 5.18
CA ASP A 142 -8.51 -7.17 4.18
C ASP A 142 -8.35 -6.61 2.76
N ALA A 143 -8.49 -5.30 2.56
CA ALA A 143 -8.28 -4.65 1.26
C ALA A 143 -6.84 -4.83 0.73
N VAL A 144 -5.86 -5.06 1.61
CA VAL A 144 -4.47 -5.32 1.22
C VAL A 144 -4.27 -6.76 0.74
N LYS A 145 -5.18 -7.70 1.04
CA LYS A 145 -5.06 -9.09 0.57
C LYS A 145 -5.04 -9.18 -0.96
N GLU A 146 -5.81 -8.33 -1.63
CA GLU A 146 -5.81 -8.25 -3.09
C GLU A 146 -4.44 -7.78 -3.60
N GLN A 147 -3.89 -6.72 -2.99
CA GLN A 147 -2.54 -6.21 -3.33
C GLN A 147 -1.44 -7.23 -3.05
N VAL A 148 -1.55 -8.01 -1.98
CA VAL A 148 -0.62 -9.11 -1.68
C VAL A 148 -0.73 -10.17 -2.77
N SER A 149 -1.94 -10.56 -3.16
CA SER A 149 -2.16 -11.52 -4.24
C SER A 149 -1.59 -11.02 -5.58
N GLU A 150 -1.79 -9.74 -5.91
CA GLU A 150 -1.20 -9.11 -7.09
C GLU A 150 0.32 -9.11 -7.03
N TRP A 151 0.89 -8.77 -5.87
CA TRP A 151 2.34 -8.78 -5.65
C TRP A 151 2.94 -10.18 -5.77
N GLN A 152 2.28 -11.21 -5.24
CA GLN A 152 2.72 -12.61 -5.37
C GLN A 152 2.64 -13.12 -6.82
N ASN A 153 1.72 -12.59 -7.63
CA ASN A 153 1.57 -12.99 -9.04
C ASN A 153 2.28 -12.05 -10.01
N ARG A 154 3.00 -11.03 -9.52
CA ARG A 154 3.66 -10.05 -10.40
C ARG A 154 4.72 -10.74 -11.28
N PRO A 155 4.90 -10.29 -12.53
CA PRO A 155 5.98 -10.78 -13.37
C PRO A 155 7.34 -10.47 -12.73
N LEU A 156 8.29 -11.38 -12.92
CA LEU A 156 9.68 -11.26 -12.48
C LEU A 156 10.59 -11.04 -13.69
N ASP A 157 11.75 -10.44 -13.45
CA ASP A 157 12.77 -10.33 -14.50
C ASP A 157 13.29 -11.71 -14.92
N ALA A 158 13.74 -11.79 -16.17
CA ALA A 158 14.22 -13.03 -16.76
C ALA A 158 15.46 -13.61 -16.07
N LEU A 159 16.26 -12.78 -15.39
CA LEU A 159 17.52 -13.16 -14.79
C LEU A 159 17.70 -12.48 -13.43
N TYR A 160 17.94 -13.29 -12.39
CA TYR A 160 18.45 -12.81 -11.11
C TYR A 160 19.80 -13.48 -10.86
N PRO A 161 20.93 -12.73 -10.93
CA PRO A 161 22.26 -13.30 -10.75
C PRO A 161 22.43 -14.09 -9.45
N ILE A 162 21.80 -13.63 -8.35
CA ILE A 162 21.90 -14.29 -7.05
C ILE A 162 20.49 -14.46 -6.49
N VAL A 163 20.17 -15.66 -6.00
CA VAL A 163 18.92 -15.92 -5.28
C VAL A 163 19.23 -16.64 -3.97
N TYR A 164 18.69 -16.13 -2.86
CA TYR A 164 18.69 -16.76 -1.56
C TYR A 164 17.34 -17.41 -1.31
N LEU A 165 17.35 -18.67 -0.91
CA LEU A 165 16.17 -19.43 -0.53
C LEU A 165 16.33 -19.84 0.93
N ASP A 166 15.51 -19.25 1.78
CA ASP A 166 15.62 -19.36 3.23
C ASP A 166 14.28 -19.73 3.88
N CYS A 167 14.34 -20.18 5.13
CA CYS A 167 13.21 -20.61 5.93
C CYS A 167 13.28 -20.00 7.33
N ILE A 168 12.28 -19.19 7.69
CA ILE A 168 12.14 -18.61 9.03
C ILE A 168 10.98 -19.25 9.75
N VAL A 169 11.20 -19.73 10.97
CA VAL A 169 10.13 -20.26 11.82
C VAL A 169 9.52 -19.14 12.66
N VAL A 170 8.23 -18.87 12.45
CA VAL A 170 7.46 -17.87 13.19
C VAL A 170 6.40 -18.54 14.06
N LYS A 171 6.19 -17.99 15.25
CA LYS A 171 5.10 -18.40 16.14
C LYS A 171 3.81 -17.71 15.73
N VAL A 172 2.84 -18.47 15.25
CA VAL A 172 1.52 -17.95 14.88
C VAL A 172 0.46 -18.52 15.80
N ARG A 173 -0.53 -17.70 16.15
CA ARG A 173 -1.72 -18.17 16.85
C ARG A 173 -2.71 -18.73 15.83
N HIS A 174 -2.97 -20.02 15.89
CA HIS A 174 -3.91 -20.71 15.02
C HIS A 174 -4.87 -21.55 15.87
N SER A 175 -6.19 -21.34 15.69
CA SER A 175 -7.25 -22.08 16.39
C SER A 175 -7.09 -22.12 17.93
N GLY A 176 -6.68 -20.99 18.52
CA GLY A 176 -6.52 -20.85 19.98
C GLY A 176 -5.15 -21.26 20.54
N SER A 177 -4.31 -21.94 19.76
CA SER A 177 -2.98 -22.40 20.17
C SER A 177 -1.88 -21.65 19.41
N VAL A 178 -0.71 -21.49 20.03
CA VAL A 178 0.48 -20.95 19.34
C VAL A 178 1.23 -22.12 18.73
N ILE A 179 1.32 -22.13 17.40
CA ILE A 179 2.05 -23.15 16.63
C ILE A 179 3.22 -22.49 15.91
N ASN A 180 4.29 -23.25 15.71
CA ASN A 180 5.38 -22.84 14.84
C ASN A 180 4.95 -23.07 13.39
N LYS A 181 5.09 -22.06 12.54
CA LYS A 181 4.95 -22.19 11.08
C LYS A 181 6.26 -21.77 10.41
N ALA A 182 6.64 -22.51 9.38
CA ALA A 182 7.75 -22.15 8.51
C ALA A 182 7.28 -21.15 7.46
N VAL A 183 8.02 -20.05 7.33
CA VAL A 183 7.88 -19.07 6.26
C VAL A 183 9.10 -19.21 5.36
N PHE A 184 8.86 -19.65 4.13
CA PHE A 184 9.88 -19.77 3.10
C PHE A 184 9.98 -18.47 2.33
N LEU A 185 11.20 -18.03 2.04
CA LEU A 185 11.49 -16.74 1.43
C LEU A 185 12.38 -16.95 0.22
N ALA A 186 12.08 -16.26 -0.88
CA ALA A 186 12.98 -16.14 -2.02
C ALA A 186 13.42 -14.68 -2.15
N LEU A 187 14.70 -14.41 -1.91
CA LEU A 187 15.30 -13.07 -2.04
C LEU A 187 16.28 -13.07 -3.22
N GLY A 188 15.98 -12.31 -4.26
CA GLY A 188 16.84 -12.13 -5.42
C GLY A 188 17.71 -10.87 -5.31
N ILE A 189 18.87 -10.90 -5.96
CA ILE A 189 19.62 -9.72 -6.36
C ILE A 189 19.38 -9.56 -7.86
N ASN A 190 18.83 -8.42 -8.27
CA ASN A 190 18.58 -8.14 -9.69
C ASN A 190 19.88 -7.76 -10.43
N THR A 191 19.81 -7.55 -11.74
CA THR A 191 21.00 -7.19 -12.55
C THR A 191 21.60 -5.83 -12.21
N ASP A 192 20.84 -4.95 -11.56
CA ASP A 192 21.30 -3.65 -11.06
C ASP A 192 21.94 -3.75 -9.66
N GLY A 193 22.01 -4.95 -9.07
CA GLY A 193 22.57 -5.19 -7.74
C GLY A 193 21.62 -4.86 -6.58
N GLN A 194 20.33 -4.64 -6.84
CA GLN A 194 19.34 -4.36 -5.81
C GLN A 194 18.74 -5.64 -5.24
N LYS A 195 18.51 -5.65 -3.92
CA LYS A 195 17.83 -6.74 -3.21
C LYS A 195 16.33 -6.64 -3.42
N GLU A 196 15.71 -7.73 -3.85
CA GLU A 196 14.27 -7.83 -4.06
C GLU A 196 13.72 -9.13 -3.48
N LEU A 197 12.67 -9.02 -2.68
CA LEU A 197 11.93 -10.19 -2.20
C LEU A 197 11.03 -10.68 -3.33
N LEU A 198 11.31 -11.86 -3.89
CA LEU A 198 10.58 -12.43 -5.02
C LEU A 198 9.22 -12.97 -4.60
N ASP A 199 9.18 -13.70 -3.47
CA ASP A 199 7.96 -14.15 -2.80
C ASP A 199 8.21 -14.67 -1.37
N MET A 200 7.11 -14.98 -0.68
CA MET A 200 7.02 -15.65 0.61
C MET A 200 5.93 -16.72 0.62
N TRP A 201 6.21 -17.88 1.22
CA TRP A 201 5.24 -18.98 1.32
C TRP A 201 5.13 -19.50 2.75
N LEU A 202 3.90 -19.77 3.20
CA LEU A 202 3.64 -20.45 4.46
C LEU A 202 3.41 -21.94 4.18
N ALA A 203 4.25 -22.80 4.75
CA ALA A 203 4.05 -24.25 4.66
C ALA A 203 4.34 -24.94 5.99
N GLU A 204 3.70 -26.10 6.19
CA GLU A 204 3.81 -26.89 7.42
C GLU A 204 5.02 -27.83 7.39
N ASN A 205 5.46 -28.24 6.20
CA ASN A 205 6.55 -29.20 6.00
C ASN A 205 7.55 -28.69 4.97
N GLU A 206 8.83 -28.83 5.31
CA GLU A 206 9.96 -28.56 4.43
C GLU A 206 10.33 -29.83 3.64
N GLY A 207 10.46 -29.73 2.32
CA GLY A 207 10.87 -30.88 1.50
C GLY A 207 11.10 -30.55 0.03
N ALA A 208 11.81 -31.42 -0.69
CA ALA A 208 12.21 -31.20 -2.08
C ALA A 208 11.04 -30.90 -3.03
N LYS A 209 9.86 -31.53 -2.81
CA LYS A 209 8.65 -31.27 -3.61
C LYS A 209 8.12 -29.86 -3.45
N PHE A 210 8.21 -29.29 -2.25
CA PHE A 210 7.77 -27.93 -1.98
C PHE A 210 8.66 -26.94 -2.74
N TRP A 211 9.98 -27.10 -2.64
CA TRP A 211 10.93 -26.25 -3.34
C TRP A 211 10.85 -26.37 -4.86
N LEU A 212 10.56 -27.56 -5.39
CA LEU A 212 10.27 -27.74 -6.81
C LEU A 212 9.07 -26.89 -7.25
N ASN A 213 7.99 -26.88 -6.46
CA ASN A 213 6.81 -26.05 -6.75
C ASN A 213 7.15 -24.56 -6.70
N VAL A 214 7.87 -24.12 -5.67
CA VAL A 214 8.34 -22.73 -5.52
C VAL A 214 9.15 -22.28 -6.73
N LEU A 215 10.15 -23.07 -7.13
CA LEU A 215 11.01 -22.75 -8.26
C LEU A 215 10.22 -22.71 -9.58
N THR A 216 9.26 -23.62 -9.74
CA THR A 216 8.37 -23.67 -10.91
C THR A 216 7.46 -22.46 -10.97
N GLU A 217 6.93 -22.00 -9.83
CA GLU A 217 6.12 -20.79 -9.75
C GLU A 217 6.92 -19.54 -10.14
N LEU A 218 8.13 -19.39 -9.60
CA LEU A 218 9.05 -18.30 -9.97
C LEU A 218 9.32 -18.31 -11.49
N LYS A 219 9.52 -19.51 -12.07
CA LYS A 219 9.74 -19.67 -13.50
C LYS A 219 8.54 -19.25 -14.34
N ASN A 220 7.34 -19.67 -13.93
CA ASN A 220 6.10 -19.30 -14.60
C ASN A 220 5.84 -17.78 -14.56
N ARG A 221 6.37 -17.09 -13.55
CA ARG A 221 6.31 -15.63 -13.42
C ARG A 221 7.34 -14.89 -14.27
N GLY A 222 8.26 -15.60 -14.93
CA GLY A 222 9.22 -15.01 -15.87
C GLY A 222 10.68 -15.23 -15.49
N LEU A 223 10.99 -15.75 -14.29
CA LEU A 223 12.36 -16.05 -13.89
C LEU A 223 12.91 -17.19 -14.73
N ASN A 224 13.78 -16.89 -15.71
CA ASN A 224 14.27 -17.91 -16.64
C ASN A 224 15.64 -18.45 -16.24
N ASP A 225 16.44 -17.66 -15.53
CA ASP A 225 17.82 -18.02 -15.22
C ASP A 225 18.27 -17.50 -13.85
N ILE A 226 19.11 -18.29 -13.17
CA ILE A 226 19.71 -18.01 -11.87
C ILE A 226 21.17 -18.45 -11.94
N LEU A 227 22.11 -17.55 -11.64
CA LEU A 227 23.55 -17.87 -11.71
C LEU A 227 24.06 -18.44 -10.39
N ILE A 228 23.60 -17.91 -9.25
CA ILE A 228 24.03 -18.37 -7.94
C ILE A 228 22.79 -18.56 -7.07
N ALA A 229 22.60 -19.77 -6.57
CA ALA A 229 21.54 -20.10 -5.63
C ALA A 229 22.14 -20.45 -4.27
N PHE A 230 21.74 -19.71 -3.25
CA PHE A 230 22.07 -19.99 -1.86
C PHE A 230 20.90 -20.67 -1.18
N VAL A 231 21.16 -21.85 -0.63
CA VAL A 231 20.14 -22.71 -0.04
C VAL A 231 20.64 -23.23 1.30
N ASP A 232 19.72 -23.42 2.25
CA ASP A 232 20.03 -24.25 3.41
C ASP A 232 20.25 -25.71 2.95
N GLY A 233 21.05 -26.47 3.69
CA GLY A 233 21.56 -27.81 3.35
C GLY A 233 20.51 -28.93 3.32
N LEU A 234 19.29 -28.61 2.91
CA LEU A 234 18.13 -29.48 2.86
C LEU A 234 18.31 -30.56 1.78
N LYS A 235 17.98 -31.79 2.15
CA LYS A 235 18.07 -32.94 1.23
C LYS A 235 17.11 -32.77 0.05
N GLY A 236 17.61 -32.92 -1.17
CA GLY A 236 16.80 -32.89 -2.39
C GLY A 236 16.62 -31.51 -3.04
N PHE A 237 17.22 -30.46 -2.44
CA PHE A 237 17.12 -29.10 -2.96
C PHE A 237 17.91 -28.87 -4.25
N PRO A 238 19.19 -29.30 -4.34
CA PRO A 238 19.95 -29.15 -5.59
C PRO A 238 19.30 -29.85 -6.77
N GLU A 239 18.69 -31.02 -6.55
CA GLU A 239 17.95 -31.77 -7.56
C GLU A 239 16.69 -31.02 -8.03
N ALA A 240 15.98 -30.35 -7.12
CA ALA A 240 14.82 -29.54 -7.46
C ALA A 240 15.21 -28.29 -8.29
N ILE A 241 16.33 -27.64 -7.96
CA ILE A 241 16.90 -26.55 -8.78
C ILE A 241 17.20 -27.06 -10.18
N ASN A 242 17.94 -28.16 -10.30
CA ASN A 242 18.34 -28.73 -11.59
C ASN A 242 17.16 -29.13 -12.48
N ALA A 243 16.05 -29.55 -11.89
CA ALA A 243 14.85 -29.91 -12.62
C ALA A 243 14.16 -28.70 -13.28
N VAL A 244 14.23 -27.52 -12.66
CA VAL A 244 13.50 -26.31 -13.11
C VAL A 244 14.42 -25.37 -13.88
N TYR A 245 15.62 -25.16 -13.35
CA TYR A 245 16.70 -24.35 -13.89
C TYR A 245 17.87 -25.29 -14.20
N PRO A 246 17.84 -26.00 -15.36
CA PRO A 246 18.93 -26.89 -15.73
C PRO A 246 20.23 -26.10 -15.76
N ILE A 247 21.14 -26.46 -14.86
CA ILE A 247 22.45 -25.82 -14.66
C ILE A 247 23.17 -25.69 -16.00
N LYS A 248 23.40 -24.43 -16.40
CA LYS A 248 24.48 -24.12 -17.34
C LYS A 248 25.80 -24.27 -16.56
N PRO A 249 26.93 -24.59 -17.22
CA PRO A 249 28.21 -24.85 -16.55
C PRO A 249 28.70 -23.76 -15.56
N ASP A 250 28.07 -22.59 -15.56
CA ASP A 250 28.42 -21.44 -14.71
C ASP A 250 27.52 -21.24 -13.47
N THR A 251 26.49 -22.09 -13.25
CA THR A 251 25.59 -21.93 -12.08
C THR A 251 26.19 -22.57 -10.82
N LEU A 252 26.42 -21.76 -9.78
CA LEU A 252 26.98 -22.21 -8.50
C LEU A 252 25.88 -22.38 -7.44
N ILE A 253 25.70 -23.60 -6.93
CA ILE A 253 24.88 -23.86 -5.75
C ILE A 253 25.80 -23.85 -4.53
N LEU A 254 25.59 -22.89 -3.63
CA LEU A 254 26.36 -22.76 -2.41
C LEU A 254 25.47 -23.11 -1.21
N GLY A 255 25.84 -24.17 -0.48
CA GLY A 255 25.13 -24.61 0.72
C GLY A 255 25.77 -24.05 1.99
N GLY A 256 24.95 -23.79 3.01
CA GLY A 256 25.41 -23.54 4.38
C GLY A 256 25.89 -22.11 4.67
N ILE A 257 25.05 -21.11 4.40
CA ILE A 257 25.26 -19.78 4.98
C ILE A 257 24.80 -19.82 6.43
N SER A 258 25.71 -19.52 7.37
CA SER A 258 25.36 -19.32 8.78
C SER A 258 24.31 -18.20 8.90
N THR A 259 23.18 -18.49 9.57
CA THR A 259 22.09 -17.53 9.87
C THR A 259 22.56 -16.26 10.58
N SER A 260 23.79 -16.26 11.12
CA SER A 260 24.47 -15.13 11.76
C SER A 260 24.86 -13.97 10.84
N ILE A 261 24.80 -14.15 9.51
CA ILE A 261 25.20 -13.10 8.54
C ILE A 261 24.05 -12.11 8.26
N TRP A 262 22.82 -12.43 8.68
CA TRP A 262 21.61 -11.72 8.30
C TRP A 262 20.96 -10.87 9.40
N ILE A 263 21.43 -10.96 10.66
CA ILE A 263 20.90 -10.21 11.80
C ILE A 263 21.85 -9.08 12.17
#